data_AF-A0A0J1IFV6-F1
#
_entry.id   AF-A0A0J1IFV6-F1
#
_cell.length_a   1.000
_cell.length_b   1.000
_cell.length_c   1.000
_cell.angle_alpha   90.00
_cell.angle_beta   90.00
_cell.angle_gamma   90.00
#
_symmetry.space_group_name_H-M   'P 1'
#
loop_
_entity.id
_entity.type
_entity.pdbx_description
1 polymer ?
#
loop_
_entity_poly.entity_id
_entity_poly.type
_entity_poly.pdbx_seq_one_letter_code
_entity_poly.pdbx_strand_id
1 'polypeptide(L)'
;MFIRWKAKGWYDYAYLEKRFRDKGKVSTELVVYLGKHPSSKLETMLHLGQITAKEIASISYVIKNDPPDFEDIRLEDLIGRCREASVTS
;
A
#
# COMPACT_ATOMS: atom_id res chain seq x y z
N MET A 1 2.70 -6.27 -4.05
CA MET A 1 3.46 -5.10 -3.50
C MET A 1 3.26 -5.07 -1.99
N PHE A 2 3.95 -4.22 -1.23
CA PHE A 2 3.67 -4.08 0.20
C PHE A 2 3.86 -2.65 0.68
N ILE A 3 3.08 -2.26 1.69
CA ILE A 3 3.22 -0.97 2.34
C ILE A 3 4.14 -1.14 3.54
N ARG A 4 5.11 -0.24 3.68
CA ARG A 4 6.03 -0.18 4.80
C ARG A 4 5.94 1.17 5.49
N TRP A 5 5.62 1.17 6.77
CA TRP A 5 5.72 2.35 7.63
C TRP A 5 7.17 2.56 8.08
N LYS A 6 7.59 3.83 8.14
CA LYS A 6 8.88 4.24 8.69
C LYS A 6 8.66 5.46 9.59
N ALA A 7 9.28 5.43 10.76
CA ALA A 7 9.34 6.58 11.66
C ALA A 7 10.38 7.58 11.15
N LYS A 8 10.02 8.87 11.13
CA LYS A 8 10.94 9.99 10.91
C LYS A 8 10.65 11.08 11.93
N GLY A 9 11.47 11.12 12.97
CA GLY A 9 11.23 11.96 14.15
C GLY A 9 10.00 11.48 14.91
N TRP A 10 9.04 12.37 15.13
CA TRP A 10 7.79 12.11 15.86
C TRP A 10 6.63 11.63 14.98
N TYR A 11 6.90 11.33 13.71
CA TYR A 11 5.84 10.98 12.75
C TYR A 11 6.19 9.72 11.97
N ASP A 12 5.17 8.89 11.74
CA ASP A 12 5.25 7.76 10.84
C ASP A 12 4.78 8.13 9.42
N TYR A 13 5.44 7.54 8.43
CA TYR A 13 5.09 7.70 7.03
C TYR A 13 5.14 6.36 6.29
N ALA A 14 4.22 6.20 5.34
CA ALA A 14 4.10 5.00 4.54
C ALA A 14 4.84 5.13 3.19
N TYR A 15 5.40 4.02 2.75
CA TYR A 15 6.02 3.84 1.44
C TYR A 15 5.40 2.60 0.78
N LEU A 16 5.15 2.67 -0.52
CA LEU A 16 4.84 1.50 -1.33
C LEU A 16 6.16 0.93 -1.86
N GLU A 17 6.45 -0.31 -1.50
CA GLU A 17 7.66 -1.01 -1.90
C GLU A 17 7.29 -2.28 -2.72
N LYS A 18 8.14 -2.63 -3.68
CA LYS A 18 8.01 -3.85 -4.49
C LYS A 18 9.23 -4.73 -4.26
N ARG A 19 8.98 -5.97 -3.82
CA ARG A 19 10.01 -7.01 -3.77
C ARG A 19 10.11 -7.65 -5.15
N PHE A 20 11.34 -7.83 -5.61
CA PHE A 20 11.64 -8.59 -6.81
C PHE A 20 12.87 -9.46 -6.55
N ARG A 21 12.94 -10.59 -7.26
CA ARG A 21 14.08 -11.51 -7.18
C ARG A 21 14.88 -11.33 -8.46
N ASP A 22 16.14 -10.93 -8.32
CA ASP A 22 17.08 -10.84 -9.43
C ASP A 22 18.28 -11.74 -9.14
N LYS A 23 18.59 -12.66 -10.05
CA LYS A 23 19.72 -13.61 -9.97
C LYS A 23 19.86 -14.29 -8.59
N GLY A 24 18.73 -14.72 -8.02
CA GLY A 24 18.70 -15.39 -6.71
C GLY A 24 18.69 -14.45 -5.50
N LYS A 25 19.01 -13.16 -5.66
CA LYS A 25 18.96 -12.14 -4.62
C LYS A 25 17.57 -11.50 -4.55
N VAL A 26 17.04 -11.35 -3.33
CA VAL A 26 15.80 -10.60 -3.10
C VAL A 26 16.17 -9.14 -2.89
N SER A 27 15.65 -8.28 -3.74
CA SER A 27 15.81 -6.82 -3.68
C SER A 27 14.46 -6.16 -3.44
N THR A 28 14.50 -4.97 -2.88
CA THR A 28 13.31 -4.15 -2.64
C THR A 28 13.51 -2.81 -3.32
N GLU A 29 12.56 -2.43 -4.16
CA GLU A 29 12.52 -1.12 -4.81
C GLU A 29 11.41 -0.28 -4.17
N LEU A 30 11.74 1.00 -3.93
CA LEU A 30 10.76 2.00 -3.53
C LEU A 30 9.95 2.40 -4.78
N VAL A 31 8.65 2.14 -4.76
CA VAL A 31 7.74 2.52 -5.85
C VAL A 31 7.26 3.96 -5.66
N VAL A 32 6.71 4.26 -4.48
CA VAL A 32 6.17 5.59 -4.21
C VAL A 32 6.17 5.91 -2.71
N TYR A 33 6.36 7.19 -2.39
CA TYR A 33 6.11 7.72 -1.06
C TYR A 33 4.61 8.01 -0.88
N LEU A 34 3.99 7.36 0.10
CA LEU A 34 2.55 7.48 0.37
C LEU A 34 2.23 8.52 1.45
N GLY A 35 3.20 8.86 2.30
CA GLY A 35 3.04 9.89 3.33
C GLY A 35 2.22 9.41 4.54
N LYS A 36 1.53 10.34 5.21
CA LYS A 36 0.73 10.05 6.42
C LYS A 36 -0.66 9.46 6.12
N HIS A 37 -1.16 9.66 4.89
CA HIS A 37 -2.49 9.23 4.45
C HIS A 37 -2.40 8.32 3.20
N PRO A 38 -1.79 7.14 3.34
CA PRO A 38 -1.56 6.21 2.24
C PRO A 38 -2.82 5.79 1.47
N SER A 39 -3.97 5.61 2.14
CA SER A 39 -5.25 5.31 1.49
C SER A 39 -5.63 6.38 0.47
N SER A 40 -5.65 7.64 0.90
CA SER A 40 -5.98 8.79 0.04
C SER A 40 -5.00 8.94 -1.13
N LYS A 41 -3.70 8.70 -0.90
CA LYS A 41 -2.71 8.76 -1.96
C LYS A 41 -2.91 7.65 -2.99
N LEU A 42 -3.21 6.42 -2.55
CA LEU A 42 -3.48 5.29 -3.43
C LEU A 42 -4.77 5.48 -4.24
N GLU A 43 -5.85 5.99 -3.63
CA GLU A 43 -7.08 6.34 -4.35
C GLU A 43 -6.82 7.39 -5.43
N THR A 44 -6.02 8.42 -5.11
CA THR A 44 -5.62 9.44 -6.09
C THR A 44 -4.83 8.81 -7.25
N MET A 45 -3.87 7.95 -6.95
CA MET A 45 -3.08 7.26 -7.98
C MET A 45 -3.95 6.36 -8.85
N LEU A 46 -4.94 5.68 -8.26
CA LEU A 46 -5.91 4.86 -8.98
C LEU A 46 -6.75 5.71 -9.93
N HIS A 47 -7.27 6.85 -9.45
CA HIS A 47 -8.06 7.78 -10.26
C HIS A 47 -7.25 8.38 -11.42
N LEU A 48 -5.96 8.66 -11.20
CA LEU A 48 -5.05 9.16 -12.22
C LEU A 48 -4.48 8.07 -13.16
N GLY A 49 -4.86 6.79 -12.96
CA GLY A 49 -4.36 5.67 -13.75
C GLY A 49 -2.87 5.34 -13.54
N GLN A 50 -2.27 5.84 -12.46
CA GLN A 50 -0.86 5.61 -12.11
C GLN A 50 -0.62 4.24 -11.46
N ILE A 51 -1.68 3.64 -10.91
CA ILE A 51 -1.71 2.29 -10.37
C ILE A 51 -3.06 1.68 -10.71
N THR A 52 -3.10 0.38 -10.94
CA THR A 52 -4.34 -0.34 -11.26
C THR A 52 -5.03 -0.89 -10.00
N ALA A 53 -6.33 -1.15 -10.09
CA ALA A 53 -7.06 -1.82 -9.00
C ALA A 53 -6.47 -3.20 -8.67
N LYS A 54 -6.02 -3.94 -9.70
CA LYS A 54 -5.35 -5.24 -9.53
C LYS A 54 -4.04 -5.12 -8.75
N GLU A 55 -3.28 -4.06 -9.01
CA GLU A 55 -2.06 -3.78 -8.27
C GLU A 55 -2.33 -3.46 -6.81
N ILE A 56 -3.34 -2.61 -6.52
CA ILE A 56 -3.77 -2.31 -5.14
C ILE A 56 -4.26 -3.58 -4.43
N ALA A 57 -5.07 -4.40 -5.10
CA ALA A 57 -5.57 -5.67 -4.57
C ALA A 57 -4.43 -6.63 -4.15
N SER A 58 -3.29 -6.57 -4.86
CA SER A 58 -2.08 -7.35 -4.58
C SER A 58 -1.18 -6.79 -3.47
N ILE A 59 -1.56 -5.65 -2.87
CA ILE A 59 -0.79 -5.07 -1.76
C ILE A 59 -0.96 -5.96 -0.53
N SER A 60 0.16 -6.40 0.03
CA SER A 60 0.23 -6.95 1.37
C SER A 60 0.39 -5.79 2.36
N TYR A 61 -0.59 -5.63 3.23
CA TYR A 61 -0.58 -4.65 4.31
C TYR A 61 -0.75 -5.37 5.65
N VAL A 62 -0.01 -4.90 6.66
CA VAL A 62 -0.12 -5.38 8.04
C VAL A 62 -0.44 -4.16 8.89
N ILE A 63 -1.51 -4.26 9.69
CA ILE A 63 -1.91 -3.24 10.66
C ILE A 63 -0.72 -2.95 11.58
N LYS A 64 -0.34 -1.68 11.70
CA LYS A 64 0.84 -1.28 12.49
C LYS A 64 0.55 -1.10 13.99
N ASN A 65 -0.71 -0.80 14.34
CA ASN A 65 -1.14 -0.42 15.68
C ASN A 65 -2.24 -1.35 16.20
N ASP A 66 -2.23 -1.65 17.49
CA ASP A 66 -3.34 -2.30 18.17
C ASP A 66 -3.81 -1.39 19.33
N PRO A 67 -5.03 -0.82 19.27
CA PRO A 67 -6.03 -0.98 18.21
C PRO A 67 -5.61 -0.29 16.88
N PRO A 68 -6.13 -0.75 15.72
CA PRO A 68 -5.87 -0.11 14.44
C PRO A 68 -6.31 1.35 14.47
N ASP A 69 -5.51 2.22 13.87
CA ASP A 69 -5.87 3.62 13.70
C ASP A 69 -6.82 3.82 12.50
N PHE A 70 -7.33 5.04 12.33
CA PHE A 70 -8.27 5.35 11.24
C PHE A 70 -7.67 5.09 9.85
N GLU A 71 -6.36 5.28 9.69
CA GLU A 71 -5.68 5.08 8.41
C GLU A 71 -5.47 3.60 8.11
N ASP A 72 -5.19 2.78 9.13
CA ASP A 72 -5.15 1.32 9.02
C ASP A 72 -6.47 0.79 8.45
N ILE A 73 -7.61 1.23 9.01
CA ILE A 73 -8.95 0.82 8.58
C ILE A 73 -9.23 1.21 7.12
N ARG A 74 -8.88 2.46 6.74
CA ARG A 74 -9.10 2.95 5.37
C ARG A 74 -8.26 2.20 4.33
N LEU A 75 -7.03 1.84 4.68
CA LEU A 75 -6.17 1.06 3.81
C LEU A 75 -6.72 -0.34 3.58
N GLU A 76 -7.15 -1.01 4.65
CA GLU A 76 -7.73 -2.34 4.56
C GLU A 76 -9.01 -2.35 3.72
N ASP A 77 -9.91 -1.39 3.93
CA ASP A 77 -11.13 -1.22 3.14
C ASP A 77 -10.83 -1.00 1.65
N LEU A 78 -9.91 -0.09 1.31
CA LEU A 78 -9.53 0.17 -0.08
C LEU A 78 -8.97 -1.09 -0.76
N ILE A 79 -8.07 -1.81 -0.09
CA ILE A 79 -7.49 -3.05 -0.60
C ILE A 79 -8.58 -4.11 -0.77
N GLY A 80 -9.51 -4.22 0.19
CA GLY A 80 -10.68 -5.11 0.13
C GLY A 80 -11.56 -4.82 -1.08
N ARG A 81 -11.99 -3.58 -1.27
CA ARG A 81 -12.80 -3.14 -2.42
C ARG A 81 -12.12 -3.45 -3.76
N CYS A 82 -10.81 -3.20 -3.87
CA CYS A 82 -10.06 -3.53 -5.08
C CYS A 82 -9.95 -5.04 -5.32
N ARG A 83 -9.85 -5.86 -4.27
CA ARG A 83 -9.86 -7.33 -4.39
C ARG A 83 -11.21 -7.84 -4.89
N GLU A 84 -12.31 -7.38 -4.31
CA GLU A 84 -13.66 -7.77 -4.70
C GLU A 84 -13.93 -7.45 -6.17
N ALA A 85 -13.59 -6.23 -6.62
CA ALA A 85 -13.73 -5.82 -8.02
C ALA A 85 -12.89 -6.67 -8.99
N SER A 86 -11.77 -7.24 -8.53
CA SER A 86 -10.90 -8.06 -9.38
C SER A 86 -11.38 -9.51 -9.56
N VAL A 87 -12.32 -9.98 -8.75
CA VAL A 87 -12.91 -11.32 -8.84
C VAL A 87 -14.13 -11.35 -9.77
N THR A 88 -14.78 -10.20 -9.96
CA THR A 88 -15.99 -10.05 -10.78
C THR A 88 -15.72 -9.61 -12.22
N SER A 89 -14.46 -9.44 -12.62
CA SER A 89 -14.01 -9.03 -13.96
C SER A 89 -13.47 -10.18 -14.81
#